data_AF-A0A3E5HJI4-F1
#
_entry.id   AF-A0A3E5HJI4-F1
#
_cell.length_a   1.000
_cell.length_b   1.000
_cell.length_c   1.000
_cell.angle_alpha   90.00
_cell.angle_beta   90.00
_cell.angle_gamma   90.00
#
_symmetry.space_group_name_H-M   'P 1'
#
loop_
_entity.id
_entity.type
_entity.pdbx_description
1 polymer ?
#
loop_
_entity_poly.entity_id
_entity_poly.type
_entity_poly.pdbx_seq_one_letter_code
_entity_poly.pdbx_strand_id
1 'polypeptide(L)' 'MMNSLDKVKKILIVALVVLMGLNIYAHWHLATHPDYGMTTVKTGDVTWVCLTDHGAYIGCNTVEEYK' A
#
# COMPACT_ATOMS: atom_id res chain seq x y z
N MET A 1 21.91 -32.26 27.00
CA MET A 1 21.28 -30.92 26.90
C MET A 1 21.42 -30.25 25.52
N MET A 2 22.22 -30.79 24.56
CA MET A 2 22.42 -30.19 23.22
C MET A 2 21.25 -30.35 22.21
N ASN A 3 20.27 -31.22 22.45
CA ASN A 3 19.15 -31.42 21.49
C ASN A 3 18.09 -30.31 21.51
N SER A 4 17.87 -29.67 22.67
CA SER A 4 16.82 -28.66 22.79
C SER A 4 17.23 -27.34 22.14
N LEU A 5 18.49 -26.93 22.31
CA LEU A 5 18.99 -25.67 21.76
C LEU A 5 19.09 -25.72 20.23
N ASP A 6 19.51 -26.86 19.65
CA ASP A 6 19.54 -27.05 18.20
C ASP A 6 18.13 -26.96 17.58
N LYS A 7 17.15 -27.60 18.22
CA LYS A 7 15.75 -27.55 17.80
C LYS A 7 15.20 -26.12 17.82
N VAL A 8 15.44 -25.37 18.90
CA VAL A 8 15.02 -23.96 19.02
C VAL A 8 15.70 -23.10 17.95
N LYS A 9 17.01 -23.28 17.72
CA LYS A 9 17.76 -22.55 16.70
C LYS A 9 17.19 -22.81 15.29
N LYS A 10 16.88 -24.05 14.94
CA LYS A 10 16.26 -24.39 13.65
C LYS A 10 14.88 -23.75 13.48
N ILE A 11 14.03 -23.82 14.51
CA ILE A 11 12.71 -23.19 14.48
C ILE A 11 12.84 -21.67 14.29
N LEU A 12 13.77 -21.03 15.00
CA LEU A 12 14.01 -19.60 14.89
C LEU A 12 14.48 -19.21 13.47
N ILE A 13 15.38 -19.99 12.87
CA ILE A 13 15.83 -19.75 11.49
C ILE A 13 14.66 -19.86 10.51
N VAL A 14 13.83 -20.91 10.61
CA VAL A 14 12.67 -21.08 9.74
C VAL A 14 11.69 -19.90 9.92
N ALA A 15 11.42 -19.49 11.16
CA ALA A 15 10.56 -18.36 11.44
C ALA A 15 11.10 -17.06 10.82
N LEU A 16 12.40 -16.79 10.93
CA LEU A 16 13.03 -15.62 10.33
C LEU A 16 12.91 -15.62 8.81
N VAL A 17 13.13 -16.76 8.15
CA VAL A 17 12.99 -16.90 6.69
C VAL A 17 11.55 -16.62 6.25
N VAL A 18 10.56 -17.17 6.97
CA VAL A 18 9.14 -16.93 6.69
C VAL A 18 8.79 -15.45 6.89
N LEU A 19 9.27 -14.83 7.96
CA LEU A 19 9.07 -13.40 8.22
C LEU A 19 9.67 -12.53 7.11
N MET A 20 10.89 -12.81 6.65
CA MET A 20 11.50 -12.09 5.54
C MET A 20 10.66 -12.21 4.26
N GLY A 21 10.18 -13.41 3.95
CA GLY A 21 9.31 -13.64 2.79
C GLY A 21 8.00 -12.84 2.86
N LEU A 22 7.35 -12.81 4.03
CA LEU A 22 6.13 -12.03 4.25
C LEU A 22 6.37 -10.52 4.13
N ASN A 23 7.50 -10.01 4.64
CA ASN A 23 7.86 -8.60 4.52
C ASN A 23 8.09 -8.18 3.07
N ILE A 24 8.80 -9.00 2.29
CA ILE A 24 9.03 -8.73 0.86
C ILE A 24 7.70 -8.72 0.10
N TYR A 25 6.83 -9.70 0.37
CA TYR A 25 5.51 -9.77 -0.26
C TYR A 25 4.63 -8.56 0.08
N ALA A 26 4.57 -8.19 1.35
CA ALA A 26 3.80 -7.01 1.79
C ALA A 26 4.33 -5.72 1.14
N HIS A 27 5.65 -5.54 1.08
CA HIS A 27 6.27 -4.38 0.45
C HIS A 27 5.96 -4.32 -1.04
N TRP A 28 6.07 -5.45 -1.75
CA TRP A 28 5.71 -5.52 -3.17
C TRP A 28 4.23 -5.23 -3.39
N HIS A 29 3.34 -5.78 -2.55
CA HIS A 29 1.90 -5.55 -2.66
C HIS A 29 1.55 -4.06 -2.49
N LEU A 30 2.13 -3.38 -1.49
CA LEU A 30 1.98 -1.93 -1.28
C LEU A 30 2.54 -1.11 -2.45
N ALA A 31 3.68 -1.51 -3.01
CA ALA A 31 4.29 -0.79 -4.14
C ALA A 31 3.51 -0.95 -5.45
N THR A 32 2.79 -2.06 -5.62
CA THR A 32 2.09 -2.40 -6.87
C THR A 32 0.59 -2.16 -6.84
N HIS A 33 0.00 -2.01 -5.65
CA HIS A 33 -1.39 -1.60 -5.47
C HIS A 33 -1.40 -0.20 -4.86
N PRO A 34 -1.12 0.83 -5.66
CA PRO A 34 -1.30 2.20 -5.21
C PRO A 34 -2.78 2.42 -4.87
N ASP A 35 -3.04 3.04 -3.72
CA ASP A 35 -4.39 3.40 -3.29
C ASP A 35 -4.82 4.70 -4.00
N TYR A 36 -5.00 4.60 -5.32
CA TYR A 36 -5.54 5.68 -6.12
C TYR A 36 -7.05 5.81 -5.89
N GLY A 37 -7.45 6.97 -5.41
CA GLY A 37 -8.85 7.37 -5.26
C GLY A 37 -9.20 8.51 -6.20
N MET A 38 -10.46 8.58 -6.62
CA MET A 38 -11.00 9.75 -7.32
C MET A 38 -12.01 10.42 -6.42
N THR A 39 -11.88 11.73 -6.25
CA THR A 39 -12.80 12.54 -5.45
C THR A 39 -13.22 13.79 -6.20
N THR A 40 -14.47 14.18 -6.05
CA THR A 40 -15.00 15.41 -6.64
C THR A 40 -14.98 16.53 -5.62
N VAL A 41 -14.32 17.62 -5.94
CA VAL A 41 -14.22 18.81 -5.08
C VAL A 41 -14.90 19.98 -5.78
N LYS A 42 -15.78 20.70 -5.08
CA LYS A 42 -16.45 21.89 -5.60
C LYS A 42 -15.80 23.15 -5.04
N THR A 43 -15.30 24.01 -5.92
CA THR A 43 -14.68 25.29 -5.55
C THR A 43 -15.39 26.41 -6.29
N GLY A 44 -16.27 27.12 -5.60
CA GLY A 44 -17.17 28.09 -6.23
C GLY A 44 -18.17 27.40 -7.16
N ASP A 45 -18.21 27.83 -8.42
CA ASP A 45 -19.07 27.26 -9.47
C ASP A 45 -18.38 26.13 -10.26
N VAL A 46 -17.09 25.88 -10.02
CA VAL A 46 -16.32 24.87 -10.75
C VAL A 46 -16.27 23.57 -9.96
N THR A 47 -16.58 22.47 -10.64
CA THR A 47 -16.39 21.12 -10.12
C THR A 47 -15.07 20.55 -10.65
N TRP A 48 -14.26 20.04 -9.73
CA TRP A 48 -12.98 19.40 -10.01
C TRP A 48 -13.09 17.92 -9.73
N VAL A 49 -12.50 17.11 -10.59
CA VAL A 49 -12.22 15.71 -10.30
C VAL A 49 -10.75 15.61 -9.95
N CYS A 50 -10.48 15.22 -8.72
CA CYS A 50 -9.14 15.11 -8.18
C CYS A 50 -8.75 13.64 -7.98
N LEU A 51 -7.57 13.30 -8.46
CA LEU A 51 -6.88 12.05 -8.17
C LEU A 51 -6.15 12.19 -6.83
N THR A 52 -6.40 11.24 -5.95
CA THR A 52 -5.75 11.13 -4.65
C THR A 52 -4.88 9.89 -4.61
N ASP A 53 -3.69 10.00 -4.02
CA ASP A 53 -2.83 8.88 -3.68
C ASP A 53 -2.63 8.89 -2.15
N HIS A 54 -3.01 7.80 -1.48
CA HIS A 54 -2.97 7.69 -0.01
C HIS A 54 -3.59 8.89 0.74
N GLY A 55 -4.67 9.45 0.19
CA GLY A 55 -5.39 10.59 0.78
C GLY A 55 -4.77 11.97 0.49
N ALA A 56 -3.64 12.03 -0.23
CA ALA A 56 -3.05 13.28 -0.71
C ALA A 56 -3.50 13.57 -2.14
N TYR A 57 -3.85 14.83 -2.44
CA TYR A 57 -4.17 15.25 -3.80
C TYR A 57 -2.92 15.31 -4.67
N ILE A 58 -2.87 14.50 -5.73
CA ILE A 58 -1.74 14.47 -6.67
C ILE A 58 -2.04 15.16 -8.01
N GLY A 59 -3.32 15.35 -8.33
CA GLY A 59 -3.74 16.13 -9.50
C GLY A 59 -5.24 16.37 -9.51
N CYS A 60 -5.67 17.52 -10.03
CA CYS A 60 -7.08 17.86 -10.19
C CYS A 60 -7.31 18.39 -11.60
N ASN A 61 -8.40 17.95 -12.23
CA ASN A 61 -8.84 18.47 -13.51
C ASN A 61 -10.27 18.99 -13.41
N THR A 62 -10.60 20.04 -14.15
CA THR A 62 -11.98 20.50 -14.26
C THR A 62 -12.81 19.49 -15.05
N VAL A 63 -13.98 19.13 -14.54
CA VAL A 63 -14.95 18.35 -15.32
C VAL A 63 -15.75 19.32 -16.17
N GLU A 64 -15.46 19.36 -17.47
CA GLU A 64 -16.45 19.85 -18.42
C GLU A 64 -17.53 18.77 -18.54
N GLU A 65 -18.75 19.10 -18.10
CA GLU A 65 -19.89 18.22 -18.36
C GLU A 65 -20.07 18.10 -19.88
N TYR A 66 -19.81 16.91 -20.44
CA TYR A 66 -20.19 16.61 -21.82
C TYR A 66 -21.71 16.74 -21.92
N LYS A 67 -22.18 17.80 -22.59
CA LYS A 67 -23.58 18.00 -22.97
C LYS A 67 -23.92 17.24 -24.25
#